data_AF-A0A9X1V6T7-F1
#
_entry.id   AF-A0A9X1V6T7-F1
#
_cell.length_a   1.000
_cell.length_b   1.000
_cell.length_c   1.000
_cell.angle_alpha   90.00
_cell.angle_beta   90.00
_cell.angle_gamma   90.00
#
_symmetry.space_group_name_H-M   'P 1'
#
loop_
_entity.id
_entity.type
_entity.pdbx_description
1 polymer ?
#
loop_
_entity_poly.entity_id
_entity_poly.type
_entity_poly.pdbx_seq_one_letter_code
_entity_poly.pdbx_strand_id
1 'polypeptide(L)'
;MKRLIIGSLSAICLFISNPTNAQEDDKVNFSKEELKFSKMDASPMDLAMYKDQDDAAVARVIYSRPQKRNREIFGKLIPYGEVWRTGANEATELTLYKKMKVADEVIDAGTYTLYTIPGETEWTVILNSKTNTWGAYEYSEKEDKVRITVPVRQAPNTIESLSMAFQESGDGADLLIGWDESYVKVPFKNAN
;
A
#
# COMPACT_ATOMS: atom_id res chain seq x y z
N MET A 1 58.69 -7.10 57.36
CA MET A 1 59.40 -7.61 56.15
C MET A 1 58.69 -8.90 55.76
N LYS A 2 58.11 -9.16 54.59
CA LYS A 2 58.10 -8.58 53.23
C LYS A 2 56.67 -8.71 52.70
N ARG A 3 56.25 -7.77 51.84
CA ARG A 3 55.01 -7.83 51.06
C ARG A 3 55.11 -8.91 49.98
N LEU A 4 54.03 -9.61 49.69
CA LEU A 4 53.85 -10.26 48.38
C LEU A 4 52.40 -10.03 47.92
N ILE A 5 52.26 -9.22 46.90
CA ILE A 5 51.01 -8.92 46.19
C ILE A 5 50.95 -9.92 45.04
N ILE A 6 49.90 -10.75 44.99
CA ILE A 6 49.58 -11.57 43.82
C ILE A 6 48.27 -11.01 43.27
N GLY A 7 48.39 -10.19 42.22
CA GLY A 7 47.26 -9.65 41.47
C GLY A 7 46.63 -10.75 40.63
N SER A 8 45.32 -10.93 40.76
CA SER A 8 44.52 -11.70 39.80
C SER A 8 44.29 -10.85 38.55
N LEU A 9 44.84 -11.30 37.44
CA LEU A 9 44.72 -10.69 36.13
C LEU A 9 43.28 -10.95 35.62
N SER A 10 42.41 -9.94 35.70
CA SER A 10 41.13 -9.96 34.98
C SER A 10 41.40 -9.80 33.49
N ALA A 11 41.17 -10.87 32.73
CA ALA A 11 41.16 -10.80 31.27
C ALA A 11 39.91 -10.05 30.81
N ILE A 12 40.06 -8.74 30.59
CA ILE A 12 39.11 -7.93 29.84
C ILE A 12 39.22 -8.36 28.37
N CYS A 13 38.28 -9.17 27.90
CA CYS A 13 38.06 -9.38 26.47
C CYS A 13 37.43 -8.11 25.89
N LEU A 14 38.26 -7.21 25.39
CA LEU A 14 37.84 -6.14 24.48
C LEU A 14 37.41 -6.79 23.16
N PHE A 15 36.10 -6.92 22.95
CA PHE A 15 35.56 -7.13 21.61
C PHE A 15 35.79 -5.84 20.81
N ILE A 16 36.88 -5.79 20.05
CA ILE A 16 37.08 -4.78 19.02
C ILE A 16 36.15 -5.18 17.88
N SER A 17 34.98 -4.55 17.80
CA SER A 17 34.15 -4.60 16.59
C SER A 17 34.89 -3.83 15.50
N ASN A 18 35.49 -4.54 14.55
CA ASN A 18 35.89 -3.88 13.30
C ASN A 18 34.60 -3.36 12.63
N PRO A 19 34.53 -2.09 12.22
CA PRO A 19 33.48 -1.69 11.30
C PRO A 19 33.66 -2.50 10.03
N THR A 20 32.65 -3.27 9.65
CA THR A 20 32.57 -3.89 8.33
C THR A 20 32.43 -2.75 7.33
N ASN A 21 33.56 -2.14 6.93
CA ASN A 21 33.60 -1.38 5.71
C ASN A 21 33.35 -2.40 4.59
N ALA A 22 32.27 -2.19 3.83
CA ALA A 22 32.13 -2.79 2.52
C ALA A 22 33.29 -2.25 1.67
N GLN A 23 34.43 -2.96 1.66
CA GLN A 23 35.51 -2.67 0.75
C GLN A 23 35.04 -3.06 -0.65
N GLU A 24 34.83 -2.04 -1.47
CA GLU A 24 34.58 -2.11 -2.90
C GLU A 24 35.87 -2.57 -3.58
N ASP A 25 36.02 -3.89 -3.76
CA ASP A 25 37.15 -4.48 -4.47
C ASP A 25 36.67 -5.16 -5.75
N ASP A 26 35.91 -4.43 -6.56
CA ASP A 26 35.56 -4.85 -7.92
C ASP A 26 36.33 -3.99 -8.93
N LYS A 27 37.60 -4.34 -9.16
CA LYS A 27 38.22 -4.08 -10.46
C LYS A 27 37.69 -5.08 -11.49
N VAL A 28 36.37 -5.11 -11.67
CA VAL A 28 35.73 -5.77 -12.79
C VAL A 28 35.90 -4.83 -13.97
N ASN A 29 36.71 -5.23 -14.94
CA ASN A 29 36.78 -4.56 -16.23
C ASN A 29 35.47 -4.85 -16.96
N PHE A 30 34.43 -4.10 -16.63
CA PHE A 30 33.18 -4.10 -17.39
C PHE A 30 33.56 -3.65 -18.80
N SER A 31 33.65 -4.60 -19.73
CA SER A 31 33.34 -4.29 -21.12
C SER A 31 32.07 -3.46 -21.07
N LYS A 32 32.10 -2.30 -21.73
CA LYS A 32 31.14 -1.19 -21.69
C LYS A 32 29.72 -1.58 -22.15
N GLU A 33 29.17 -2.68 -21.64
CA GLU A 33 27.75 -2.94 -21.58
C GLU A 33 27.21 -1.90 -20.60
N GLU A 34 26.65 -0.83 -21.17
CA GLU A 34 26.03 0.25 -20.40
C GLU A 34 25.04 -0.36 -19.39
N LEU A 35 25.20 -0.03 -18.11
CA LEU A 35 24.20 -0.29 -17.08
C LEU A 35 22.87 0.31 -17.55
N LYS A 36 21.94 -0.54 -18.02
CA LYS A 36 20.63 -0.14 -18.55
C LYS A 36 19.56 -0.43 -17.52
N PHE A 37 19.25 0.57 -16.68
CA PHE A 37 18.04 0.55 -15.86
C PHE A 37 16.80 0.78 -16.74
N SER A 38 15.68 0.19 -16.34
CA SER A 38 14.37 0.53 -16.92
C SER A 38 14.03 1.99 -16.63
N LYS A 39 13.24 2.60 -17.53
CA LYS A 39 12.63 3.91 -17.26
C LYS A 39 11.55 3.75 -16.18
N MET A 40 11.24 4.84 -15.47
CA MET A 40 10.11 4.90 -14.55
C MET A 40 8.80 4.51 -15.27
N ASP A 41 7.96 3.73 -14.61
CA ASP A 41 6.65 3.35 -15.14
C ASP A 41 5.77 4.59 -15.34
N ALA A 42 4.88 4.56 -16.35
CA ALA A 42 3.91 5.61 -16.59
C ALA A 42 2.85 5.72 -15.47
N SER A 43 2.58 4.61 -14.78
CA SER A 43 1.72 4.48 -13.62
C SER A 43 2.52 3.80 -12.50
N PRO A 44 3.44 4.52 -11.84
CA PRO A 44 4.30 3.93 -10.83
C PRO A 44 3.48 3.36 -9.68
N MET A 45 3.97 2.27 -9.11
CA MET A 45 3.39 1.66 -7.92
C MET A 45 3.73 2.48 -6.68
N ASP A 46 2.77 2.60 -5.78
CA ASP A 46 2.89 3.30 -4.52
C ASP A 46 2.24 2.51 -3.39
N LEU A 47 2.52 2.92 -2.16
CA LEU A 47 2.08 2.27 -0.95
C LEU A 47 1.55 3.30 0.04
N ALA A 48 0.34 3.08 0.55
CA ALA A 48 -0.15 3.77 1.73
C ALA A 48 -0.29 2.77 2.89
N MET A 49 0.13 3.19 4.08
CA MET A 49 0.15 2.37 5.30
C MET A 49 -0.67 3.08 6.38
N TYR A 50 -1.51 2.33 7.07
CA TYR A 50 -2.14 2.71 8.31
C TYR A 50 -1.52 1.94 9.46
N LYS A 51 -1.12 2.68 10.48
CA LYS A 51 -0.63 2.16 11.75
C LYS A 51 -1.49 2.71 12.89
N ASP A 52 -1.64 1.96 13.96
CA ASP A 52 -2.33 2.44 15.15
C ASP A 52 -1.41 3.30 16.05
N GLN A 53 -1.92 3.68 17.22
CA GLN A 53 -1.24 4.58 18.16
C GLN A 53 0.06 3.99 18.73
N ASP A 54 0.23 2.67 18.66
CA ASP A 54 1.43 1.96 19.11
C ASP A 54 2.43 1.73 17.96
N ASP A 55 2.24 2.40 16.81
CA ASP A 55 3.00 2.24 15.57
C ASP A 55 2.91 0.81 14.98
N ALA A 56 1.92 0.01 15.39
CA ALA A 56 1.67 -1.31 14.85
C ALA A 56 0.94 -1.21 13.50
N ALA A 57 1.40 -1.96 12.50
CA ALA A 57 0.76 -1.97 11.19
C ALA A 57 -0.65 -2.58 11.26
N VAL A 58 -1.64 -1.86 10.74
CA VAL A 58 -3.05 -2.29 10.73
C VAL A 58 -3.53 -2.62 9.33
N ALA A 59 -3.26 -1.74 8.36
CA ALA A 59 -3.63 -1.94 6.97
C ALA A 59 -2.59 -1.34 6.03
N ARG A 60 -2.48 -1.90 4.83
CA ARG A 60 -1.62 -1.41 3.76
C ARG A 60 -2.35 -1.54 2.44
N VAL A 61 -2.25 -0.53 1.59
CA VAL A 61 -2.67 -0.62 0.20
C VAL A 61 -1.48 -0.41 -0.73
N ILE A 62 -1.32 -1.31 -1.69
CA ILE A 62 -0.35 -1.22 -2.79
C ILE A 62 -1.13 -1.04 -4.08
N TYR A 63 -0.81 0.02 -4.82
CA TYR A 63 -1.60 0.43 -5.98
C TYR A 63 -0.73 1.17 -7.00
N SER A 64 -1.07 1.02 -8.28
CA SER A 64 -0.46 1.82 -9.35
C SER A 64 -1.16 3.16 -9.48
N ARG A 65 -0.39 4.22 -9.77
CA ARG A 65 -0.87 5.62 -9.81
C ARG A 65 -0.95 6.20 -11.23
N PRO A 66 -1.96 5.81 -12.04
CA PRO A 66 -2.14 6.41 -13.36
C PRO A 66 -2.35 7.92 -13.26
N GLN A 67 -1.80 8.63 -14.24
CA GLN A 67 -1.87 10.08 -14.34
C GLN A 67 -3.11 10.51 -15.13
N LYS A 68 -3.77 11.61 -14.73
CA LYS A 68 -4.93 12.16 -15.42
C LYS A 68 -4.58 12.60 -16.83
N ARG A 69 -3.50 13.37 -16.98
CA ARG A 69 -2.98 13.87 -18.29
C ARG A 69 -4.05 14.61 -19.09
N ASN A 70 -4.78 15.53 -18.46
CA ASN A 70 -5.86 16.30 -19.08
C ASN A 70 -7.00 15.46 -19.70
N ARG A 71 -7.15 14.20 -19.27
CA ARG A 71 -8.27 13.35 -19.67
C ARG A 71 -9.44 13.52 -18.71
N GLU A 72 -10.64 13.31 -19.21
CA GLU A 72 -11.82 13.01 -18.40
C GLU A 72 -11.70 11.58 -17.88
N ILE A 73 -11.74 11.41 -16.55
CA ILE A 73 -11.50 10.11 -15.92
C ILE A 73 -12.77 9.30 -15.80
N PHE A 74 -13.67 9.71 -14.91
CA PHE A 74 -14.89 8.96 -14.62
C PHE A 74 -15.98 9.24 -15.66
N GLY A 75 -16.65 8.19 -16.14
CA GLY A 75 -17.62 8.26 -17.23
C GLY A 75 -17.00 8.23 -18.63
N LYS A 76 -15.66 8.27 -18.76
CA LYS A 76 -14.95 8.08 -20.04
C LYS A 76 -13.83 7.06 -19.97
N LEU A 77 -12.71 7.41 -19.33
CA LEU A 77 -11.59 6.47 -19.20
C LEU A 77 -11.97 5.28 -18.33
N ILE A 78 -12.66 5.56 -17.23
CA ILE A 78 -13.24 4.57 -16.32
C ILE A 78 -14.76 4.69 -16.48
N PRO A 79 -15.41 3.75 -17.19
CA PRO A 79 -16.85 3.75 -17.37
C PRO A 79 -17.59 3.63 -16.03
N TYR A 80 -18.72 4.31 -15.93
CA TYR A 80 -19.61 4.13 -14.77
C TYR A 80 -20.32 2.78 -14.82
N GLY A 81 -20.57 2.19 -13.66
CA GLY A 81 -21.27 0.91 -13.52
C GLY A 81 -20.43 -0.32 -13.89
N GLU A 82 -19.16 -0.15 -14.25
CA GLU A 82 -18.25 -1.24 -14.56
C GLU A 82 -17.23 -1.49 -13.45
N VAL A 83 -16.86 -2.76 -13.26
CA VAL A 83 -15.83 -3.15 -12.30
C VAL A 83 -14.47 -2.66 -12.78
N TRP A 84 -13.80 -1.91 -11.94
CA TRP A 84 -12.47 -1.36 -12.14
C TRP A 84 -11.51 -1.91 -11.10
N ARG A 85 -10.28 -2.20 -11.53
CA ARG A 85 -9.15 -2.64 -10.70
C ARG A 85 -8.65 -1.59 -9.68
N THR A 86 -9.26 -0.42 -9.67
CA THR A 86 -8.91 0.73 -8.81
C THR A 86 -7.43 1.11 -8.92
N GLY A 87 -6.91 1.14 -10.16
CA GLY A 87 -5.50 1.30 -10.47
C GLY A 87 -5.21 1.09 -11.95
N ALA A 88 -3.93 0.88 -12.29
CA ALA A 88 -3.44 0.51 -13.61
C ALA A 88 -2.47 -0.67 -13.50
N ASN A 89 -2.23 -1.40 -14.59
CA ASN A 89 -1.39 -2.61 -14.60
C ASN A 89 -1.95 -3.69 -13.65
N GLU A 90 -1.30 -3.97 -12.53
CA GLU A 90 -1.76 -4.90 -11.49
C GLU A 90 -3.01 -4.37 -10.77
N ALA A 91 -3.85 -5.28 -10.27
CA ALA A 91 -4.98 -4.88 -9.43
C ALA A 91 -4.50 -4.40 -8.06
N THR A 92 -5.21 -3.42 -7.49
CA THR A 92 -4.83 -2.86 -6.19
C THR A 92 -4.97 -3.90 -5.08
N GLU A 93 -3.93 -4.05 -4.27
CA GLU A 93 -3.88 -5.00 -3.16
C GLU A 93 -4.05 -4.28 -1.82
N LEU A 94 -5.01 -4.74 -1.02
CA LEU A 94 -5.22 -4.31 0.36
C LEU A 94 -4.82 -5.44 1.29
N THR A 95 -3.81 -5.22 2.12
CA THR A 95 -3.45 -6.12 3.23
C THR A 95 -4.03 -5.58 4.53
N LEU A 96 -4.79 -6.41 5.24
CA LEU A 96 -5.21 -6.21 6.63
C LEU A 96 -4.33 -7.07 7.53
N TYR A 97 -3.65 -6.46 8.49
CA TYR A 97 -2.76 -7.16 9.44
C TYR A 97 -3.48 -7.68 10.69
N LYS A 98 -4.70 -7.18 10.92
CA LYS A 98 -5.61 -7.65 11.96
C LYS A 98 -7.04 -7.63 11.42
N LYS A 99 -7.98 -8.23 12.16
CA LYS A 99 -9.40 -8.18 11.78
C LYS A 99 -9.89 -6.73 11.80
N MET A 100 -10.62 -6.34 10.77
CA MET A 100 -11.21 -5.00 10.64
C MET A 100 -12.67 -5.12 10.24
N LYS A 101 -13.50 -4.22 10.75
CA LYS A 101 -14.88 -4.09 10.32
C LYS A 101 -14.96 -3.15 9.11
N VAL A 102 -15.58 -3.62 8.03
CA VAL A 102 -15.82 -2.87 6.79
C VAL A 102 -17.30 -2.95 6.48
N ALA A 103 -17.98 -1.81 6.39
CA ALA A 103 -19.44 -1.74 6.48
C ALA A 103 -19.94 -2.44 7.76
N ASP A 104 -20.79 -3.46 7.62
CA ASP A 104 -21.30 -4.27 8.72
C ASP A 104 -20.59 -5.62 8.89
N GLU A 105 -19.62 -5.92 8.02
CA GLU A 105 -18.92 -7.21 7.99
C GLU A 105 -17.58 -7.14 8.73
N VAL A 106 -17.22 -8.22 9.42
CA VAL A 106 -15.89 -8.40 10.01
C VAL A 106 -15.02 -9.13 9.00
N ILE A 107 -13.97 -8.47 8.52
CA ILE A 107 -13.00 -9.01 7.59
C ILE A 107 -11.78 -9.48 8.35
N ASP A 108 -11.39 -10.74 8.14
CA ASP A 108 -10.21 -11.32 8.76
C ASP A 108 -8.91 -10.63 8.27
N ALA A 109 -7.82 -10.86 9.00
CA ALA A 109 -6.51 -10.49 8.51
C ALA A 109 -6.18 -11.27 7.23
N GLY A 110 -5.61 -10.61 6.23
CA GLY A 110 -5.33 -11.19 4.93
C GLY A 110 -5.04 -10.15 3.86
N THR A 111 -4.65 -10.61 2.68
CA THR A 111 -4.53 -9.76 1.50
C THR A 111 -5.73 -10.00 0.59
N TYR A 112 -6.30 -8.90 0.11
CA TYR A 112 -7.48 -8.85 -0.73
C TYR A 112 -7.20 -7.97 -1.95
N THR A 113 -7.89 -8.24 -3.05
CA THR A 113 -7.92 -7.30 -4.17
C THR A 113 -9.01 -6.27 -3.96
N LEU A 114 -8.69 -4.99 -4.15
CA LEU A 114 -9.60 -3.86 -4.04
C LEU A 114 -10.14 -3.49 -5.42
N TYR A 115 -11.39 -3.87 -5.69
CA TYR A 115 -12.11 -3.41 -6.85
C TYR A 115 -13.05 -2.26 -6.49
N THR A 116 -13.41 -1.47 -7.49
CA THR A 116 -14.43 -0.42 -7.39
C THR A 116 -15.37 -0.49 -8.57
N ILE A 117 -16.63 -0.12 -8.36
CA ILE A 117 -17.60 0.17 -9.42
C ILE A 117 -17.94 1.64 -9.27
N PRO A 118 -17.31 2.53 -10.06
CA PRO A 118 -17.61 3.95 -10.01
C PRO A 118 -19.02 4.24 -10.50
N GLY A 119 -19.71 5.14 -9.80
CA GLY A 119 -20.92 5.82 -10.25
C GLY A 119 -20.78 7.33 -10.11
N GLU A 120 -21.78 8.07 -10.58
CA GLU A 120 -21.77 9.54 -10.53
C GLU A 120 -21.85 10.09 -9.10
N THR A 121 -22.69 9.48 -8.26
CA THR A 121 -22.96 9.96 -6.88
C THR A 121 -22.37 9.06 -5.81
N GLU A 122 -22.09 7.80 -6.13
CA GLU A 122 -21.59 6.80 -5.20
C GLU A 122 -20.72 5.77 -5.92
N TRP A 123 -19.76 5.19 -5.21
CA TRP A 123 -18.98 4.06 -5.69
C TRP A 123 -19.28 2.84 -4.84
N THR A 124 -19.35 1.67 -5.48
CA THR A 124 -19.28 0.40 -4.75
C THR A 124 -17.82 0.00 -4.64
N VAL A 125 -17.34 -0.21 -3.43
CA VAL A 125 -15.99 -0.68 -3.12
C VAL A 125 -16.08 -2.14 -2.70
N ILE A 126 -15.17 -2.96 -3.22
CA ILE A 126 -15.24 -4.42 -3.13
C ILE A 126 -13.90 -4.95 -2.63
N LEU A 127 -13.93 -5.76 -1.57
CA LEU A 127 -12.79 -6.59 -1.18
C LEU A 127 -13.03 -8.01 -1.68
N ASN A 128 -12.11 -8.50 -2.51
CA ASN A 128 -12.20 -9.80 -3.16
C ASN A 128 -11.05 -10.72 -2.69
N SER A 129 -11.33 -12.00 -2.42
CA SER A 129 -10.30 -12.96 -1.95
C SER A 129 -9.30 -13.38 -3.00
N LYS A 130 -9.60 -13.23 -4.29
CA LYS A 130 -8.68 -13.61 -5.35
C LYS A 130 -7.62 -12.51 -5.50
N THR A 131 -6.37 -12.86 -5.23
CA THR A 131 -5.20 -11.96 -5.29
C THR A 131 -4.36 -12.23 -6.55
N ASN A 132 -3.34 -11.39 -6.79
CA ASN A 132 -2.44 -11.49 -7.95
C ASN A 132 -3.18 -11.50 -9.30
N THR A 133 -4.24 -10.70 -9.42
CA THR A 133 -5.05 -10.63 -10.65
C THR A 133 -4.58 -9.53 -11.59
N TRP A 134 -4.67 -9.81 -12.89
CA TRP A 134 -4.38 -8.82 -13.92
C TRP A 134 -5.61 -7.98 -14.25
N GLY A 135 -5.91 -7.03 -13.37
CA GLY A 135 -7.04 -6.12 -13.51
C GLY A 135 -8.42 -6.79 -13.36
N ALA A 136 -9.44 -6.22 -13.99
CA ALA A 136 -10.84 -6.62 -13.80
C ALA A 136 -11.28 -7.84 -14.62
N TYR A 137 -10.47 -8.35 -15.56
CA TYR A 137 -10.84 -9.50 -16.39
C TYR A 137 -10.97 -10.80 -15.60
N GLU A 138 -10.24 -10.88 -14.48
CA GLU A 138 -10.21 -12.05 -13.61
C GLU A 138 -11.18 -11.94 -12.42
N TYR A 139 -11.94 -10.85 -12.37
CA TYR A 139 -12.90 -10.58 -11.33
C TYR A 139 -14.05 -11.61 -11.34
N SER A 140 -14.45 -12.06 -10.15
CA SER A 140 -15.65 -12.86 -9.94
C SER A 140 -16.31 -12.46 -8.64
N GLU A 141 -17.59 -12.13 -8.71
CA GLU A 141 -18.44 -11.82 -7.55
C GLU A 141 -18.49 -12.93 -6.49
N LYS A 142 -18.23 -14.19 -6.89
CA LYS A 142 -18.17 -15.33 -5.96
C LYS A 142 -17.03 -15.23 -4.93
N GLU A 143 -16.02 -14.44 -5.25
CA GLU A 143 -14.84 -14.22 -4.40
C GLU A 143 -14.97 -12.93 -3.56
N ASP A 144 -16.09 -12.22 -3.67
CA ASP A 144 -16.32 -11.00 -2.87
C ASP A 144 -16.50 -11.36 -1.39
N LYS A 145 -15.76 -10.67 -0.52
CA LYS A 145 -15.89 -10.77 0.93
C LYS A 145 -16.80 -9.68 1.48
N VAL A 146 -16.76 -8.50 0.89
CA VAL A 146 -17.65 -7.39 1.23
C VAL A 146 -17.80 -6.46 0.06
N ARG A 147 -18.99 -5.87 -0.06
CA ARG A 147 -19.28 -4.72 -0.91
C ARG A 147 -19.81 -3.59 -0.04
N ILE A 148 -19.27 -2.40 -0.21
CA ILE A 148 -19.73 -1.20 0.48
C ILE A 148 -19.95 -0.07 -0.51
N THR A 149 -21.12 0.55 -0.44
CA THR A 149 -21.42 1.75 -1.20
C THR A 149 -21.02 2.98 -0.40
N VAL A 150 -20.22 3.85 -1.01
CA VAL A 150 -19.72 5.09 -0.39
C VAL A 150 -20.00 6.28 -1.30
N PRO A 151 -20.37 7.46 -0.75
CA PRO A 151 -20.69 8.62 -1.56
C PRO A 151 -19.43 9.21 -2.21
N VAL A 152 -19.58 9.64 -3.47
CA VAL A 152 -18.58 10.45 -4.17
C VAL A 152 -18.56 11.85 -3.57
N ARG A 153 -17.35 12.41 -3.44
CA ARG A 153 -17.10 13.74 -2.90
C ARG A 153 -16.26 14.54 -3.88
N GLN A 154 -16.53 15.85 -3.95
CA GLN A 154 -15.73 16.79 -4.74
C GLN A 154 -14.39 17.06 -4.03
N ALA A 155 -13.29 16.85 -4.74
CA ALA A 155 -11.96 17.22 -4.29
C ALA A 155 -11.79 18.76 -4.32
N PRO A 156 -11.08 19.37 -3.36
CA PRO A 156 -10.85 20.81 -3.35
C PRO A 156 -9.92 21.29 -4.48
N ASN A 157 -9.08 20.39 -4.99
CA ASN A 157 -8.19 20.62 -6.12
C ASN A 157 -8.16 19.35 -6.98
N THR A 158 -7.85 19.49 -8.27
CA THR A 158 -7.68 18.35 -9.18
C THR A 158 -6.57 17.43 -8.68
N ILE A 159 -6.90 16.14 -8.56
CA ILE A 159 -5.97 15.08 -8.19
C ILE A 159 -5.35 14.52 -9.47
N GLU A 160 -4.15 14.98 -9.82
CA GLU A 160 -3.50 14.63 -11.09
C GLU A 160 -3.11 13.15 -11.19
N SER A 161 -2.76 12.50 -10.09
CA SER A 161 -2.44 11.06 -10.07
C SER A 161 -3.44 10.35 -9.17
N LEU A 162 -3.97 9.19 -9.58
CA LEU A 162 -4.72 8.35 -8.65
C LEU A 162 -3.92 8.22 -7.35
N SER A 163 -4.58 8.52 -6.24
CA SER A 163 -3.95 8.64 -4.93
C SER A 163 -4.81 7.95 -3.90
N MET A 164 -4.14 7.23 -3.00
CA MET A 164 -4.74 6.60 -1.85
C MET A 164 -3.99 7.00 -0.58
N ALA A 165 -4.74 7.22 0.48
CA ALA A 165 -4.18 7.56 1.79
C ALA A 165 -5.11 7.06 2.89
N PHE A 166 -4.55 6.70 4.03
CA PHE A 166 -5.35 6.45 5.22
C PHE A 166 -5.48 7.73 6.04
N GLN A 167 -6.70 8.02 6.48
CA GLN A 167 -7.01 9.12 7.39
C GLN A 167 -7.61 8.52 8.66
N GLU A 168 -7.02 8.77 9.83
CA GLU A 168 -7.58 8.32 11.10
C GLU A 168 -9.02 8.80 11.28
N SER A 169 -9.89 7.90 11.76
CA SER A 169 -11.33 8.13 11.87
C SER A 169 -11.90 7.28 13.01
N GLY A 170 -12.24 7.93 14.13
CA GLY A 170 -12.88 7.28 15.28
C GLY A 170 -12.10 6.07 15.79
N ASP A 171 -12.70 4.88 15.64
CA ASP A 171 -12.17 3.57 16.05
C ASP A 171 -11.37 2.86 14.93
N GLY A 172 -10.83 3.60 13.97
CA GLY A 172 -10.01 3.07 12.89
C GLY A 172 -9.52 4.15 11.94
N ALA A 173 -9.63 3.90 10.63
CA ALA A 173 -9.23 4.84 9.59
C ALA A 173 -10.15 4.74 8.36
N ASP A 174 -10.30 5.87 7.67
CA ASP A 174 -10.88 5.92 6.34
C ASP A 174 -9.77 5.73 5.30
N LEU A 175 -9.92 4.78 4.40
CA LEU A 175 -9.13 4.73 3.16
C LEU A 175 -9.73 5.75 2.18
N LEU A 176 -8.97 6.80 1.89
CA LEU A 176 -9.28 7.77 0.85
C LEU A 176 -8.81 7.21 -0.50
N ILE A 177 -9.67 7.29 -1.52
CA ILE A 177 -9.32 6.94 -2.90
C ILE A 177 -9.77 8.12 -3.76
N GLY A 178 -8.83 8.79 -4.43
CA GLY A 178 -9.12 10.00 -5.19
C GLY A 178 -8.36 10.09 -6.51
N TRP A 179 -9.05 10.57 -7.54
CA TRP A 179 -8.48 10.87 -8.85
C TRP A 179 -9.35 11.93 -9.54
N ASP A 180 -8.76 12.80 -10.35
CA ASP A 180 -9.50 13.90 -10.97
C ASP A 180 -10.14 14.82 -9.91
N GLU A 181 -11.37 15.25 -10.10
CA GLU A 181 -12.12 16.08 -9.16
C GLU A 181 -12.90 15.27 -8.11
N SER A 182 -12.74 13.94 -8.08
CA SER A 182 -13.56 13.05 -7.24
C SER A 182 -12.71 12.25 -6.25
N TYR A 183 -13.26 12.05 -5.05
CA TYR A 183 -12.73 11.07 -4.11
C TYR A 183 -13.84 10.40 -3.29
N VAL A 184 -13.53 9.22 -2.75
CA VAL A 184 -14.39 8.50 -1.81
C VAL A 184 -13.66 8.22 -0.51
N LYS A 185 -14.43 7.95 0.55
CA LYS A 185 -13.92 7.53 1.87
C LYS A 185 -14.47 6.15 2.19
N VAL A 186 -13.59 5.18 2.39
CA VAL A 186 -13.96 3.80 2.73
C VAL A 186 -13.62 3.56 4.20
N PRO A 187 -14.62 3.44 5.09
CA PRO A 187 -14.37 3.29 6.52
C PRO A 187 -13.86 1.88 6.86
N PHE A 188 -12.72 1.81 7.53
CA PHE A 188 -12.17 0.61 8.16
C PHE A 188 -12.10 0.84 9.67
N LYS A 189 -12.87 0.05 10.43
CA LYS A 189 -12.91 0.14 11.89
C LYS A 189 -12.22 -1.04 12.53
N ASN A 190 -11.69 -0.88 13.74
CA ASN A 190 -11.20 -2.01 14.51
C ASN A 190 -12.35 -2.99 14.77
N ALA A 191 -12.13 -4.28 14.51
CA ALA A 191 -13.06 -5.32 14.94
C ALA A 191 -12.76 -5.64 16.42
N ASN A 192 -13.64 -5.22 17.32
CA ASN A 192 -13.57 -5.56 18.75
C ASN A 192 -13.96 -7.02 19.01
#